data_AF-A0A5R9RAY1-F1
#
_entry.id   AF-A0A5R9RAY1-F1
#
_cell.length_a   1.000
_cell.length_b   1.000
_cell.length_c   1.000
_cell.angle_alpha   90.00
_cell.angle_beta   90.00
_cell.angle_gamma   90.00
#
_symmetry.space_group_name_H-M   'P 1'
#
loop_
_entity.id
_entity.type
_entity.pdbx_description
1 polymer ?
#
loop_
_entity_poly.entity_id
_entity_poly.type
_entity_poly.pdbx_seq_one_letter_code
_entity_poly.pdbx_strand_id
1 'polypeptide(L)'
;MANDLVFAGPKNVFILDAQDGKPIQQLLWGDEIVVQQDHGDWLEVEARRERGWLRRDRTTPERLLEINFVDVGQGDGAFIVTPDNEFALVDAGAGSNMLRFLSWRFNLRVGRPGSDPKKVGFKFAVMSHGDEDHYGGFATLFESPHFSFERIYHNTLVQRKAASTAGGLGEREDIQGTACYTELIRAPEDLEKLLAEHPGDSSKYLQVLKAAGPQRTQGITALDNYLPGFDQSPRADGRKPLSIEILGPIPLEAGGRLGLPKLGNTLGESKNGHSIVLLLRYGELRFLLGGDLNTPAENHLLKQKTKRDAPSENASATEWADYLAIARKHFGADIAKSCHHGSADFSTTFLRAINAAATVISSGDEEPHCHPRPDTLGAIGRHSRGERPCIFSTELMRSSPEFRSLSPYNSDKIRKLFDEFPAASEKRRKQIGKEIDTLLSAKERVVATYGMITLRTDGERVLMAQKLERPRAGGVEFDMHWFSRQGKVLSLDQ
;
A
#
# COMPACT_ATOMS: atom_id res chain seq x y z
N MET A 1 -4.88 -20.49 29.34
CA MET A 1 -3.80 -20.88 28.42
C MET A 1 -3.81 -19.86 27.31
N ALA A 2 -2.66 -19.33 26.89
CA ALA A 2 -2.65 -18.43 25.73
C ALA A 2 -3.13 -19.23 24.52
N ASN A 3 -4.13 -18.73 23.80
CA ASN A 3 -4.63 -19.40 22.60
C ASN A 3 -3.51 -19.47 21.56
N ASP A 4 -3.30 -20.63 20.95
CA ASP A 4 -2.31 -20.81 19.89
C ASP A 4 -2.78 -20.07 18.62
N LEU A 5 -1.88 -19.27 18.04
CA LEU A 5 -2.13 -18.58 16.78
C LEU A 5 -1.62 -19.44 15.63
N VAL A 6 -2.50 -19.78 14.69
CA VAL A 6 -2.17 -20.44 13.42
C VAL A 6 -2.75 -19.63 12.26
N PHE A 7 -2.43 -20.01 11.03
CA PHE A 7 -2.89 -19.31 9.83
C PHE A 7 -3.63 -20.25 8.88
N ALA A 8 -4.56 -19.71 8.08
CA ALA A 8 -5.24 -20.51 7.05
C ALA A 8 -4.23 -21.00 5.99
N GLY A 9 -4.32 -22.27 5.60
CA GLY A 9 -3.43 -22.90 4.62
C GLY A 9 -3.72 -22.53 3.16
N PRO A 10 -2.88 -22.97 2.22
CA PRO A 10 -3.02 -22.68 0.78
C PRO A 10 -4.12 -23.57 0.17
N LYS A 11 -5.38 -23.15 0.30
CA LYS A 11 -6.60 -23.75 -0.29
C LYS A 11 -7.80 -22.84 0.02
N ASN A 12 -8.97 -23.18 -0.50
CA ASN A 12 -10.21 -22.63 0.04
C ASN A 12 -10.44 -23.20 1.44
N VAL A 13 -10.31 -22.36 2.45
CA VAL A 13 -10.46 -22.71 3.87
C VAL A 13 -11.77 -22.13 4.38
N PHE A 14 -12.52 -22.91 5.16
CA PHE A 14 -13.78 -22.49 5.76
C PHE A 14 -13.83 -22.86 7.24
N ILE A 15 -14.37 -21.96 8.05
CA ILE A 15 -14.88 -22.29 9.37
C ILE A 15 -16.24 -22.98 9.18
N LEU A 16 -16.49 -24.04 9.92
CA LEU A 16 -17.73 -24.82 9.92
C LEU A 16 -18.53 -24.59 11.20
N ASP A 17 -19.85 -24.74 11.14
CA ASP A 17 -20.74 -24.67 12.33
C ASP A 17 -20.54 -25.84 13.31
N ALA A 18 -20.18 -27.02 12.80
CA ALA A 18 -19.85 -28.23 13.54
C ALA A 18 -18.72 -29.01 12.83
N GLN A 19 -18.19 -30.05 13.47
CA GLN A 19 -17.30 -31.00 12.79
C GLN A 19 -18.03 -31.66 11.62
N ASP A 20 -17.41 -31.63 10.43
CA ASP A 20 -18.02 -32.03 9.14
C ASP A 20 -19.35 -31.31 8.82
N GLY A 21 -19.57 -30.15 9.45
CA GLY A 21 -20.74 -29.31 9.29
C GLY A 21 -20.71 -28.42 8.05
N LYS A 22 -21.58 -27.41 8.03
CA LYS A 22 -21.71 -26.48 6.90
C LYS A 22 -20.70 -25.35 7.01
N PRO A 23 -20.15 -24.86 5.89
CA PRO A 23 -19.30 -23.68 5.90
C PRO A 23 -20.09 -22.44 6.32
N ILE A 24 -19.54 -21.69 7.28
CA ILE A 24 -20.12 -20.44 7.79
C ILE A 24 -19.27 -19.20 7.47
N GLN A 25 -17.96 -19.37 7.30
CA GLN A 25 -17.05 -18.26 6.96
C GLN A 25 -15.88 -18.74 6.11
N GLN A 26 -15.67 -18.14 4.94
CA GLN A 26 -14.47 -18.36 4.15
C GLN A 26 -13.27 -17.60 4.75
N LEU A 27 -12.12 -18.27 4.81
CA LEU A 27 -10.82 -17.67 5.13
C LEU A 27 -9.95 -17.61 3.87
N LEU A 28 -9.19 -16.52 3.73
CA LEU A 28 -8.14 -16.39 2.72
C LEU A 28 -6.84 -17.00 3.25
N TRP A 29 -6.00 -17.51 2.35
CA TRP A 29 -4.68 -18.06 2.68
C TRP A 29 -3.89 -17.11 3.59
N GLY A 30 -3.40 -17.56 4.73
CA GLY A 30 -2.67 -16.72 5.68
C GLY A 30 -3.52 -15.89 6.65
N ASP A 31 -4.85 -16.00 6.62
CA ASP A 31 -5.71 -15.37 7.64
C ASP A 31 -5.34 -15.89 9.03
N GLU A 32 -5.30 -14.99 10.02
CA GLU A 32 -5.09 -15.31 11.43
C GLU A 32 -6.24 -16.15 11.99
N ILE A 33 -5.90 -17.23 12.67
CA ILE A 33 -6.83 -18.16 13.31
C ILE A 33 -6.38 -18.35 14.75
N VAL A 34 -7.25 -17.99 15.68
CA VAL A 34 -7.02 -18.20 17.11
C VAL A 34 -7.62 -19.55 17.49
N VAL A 35 -6.79 -20.50 17.91
CA VAL A 35 -7.23 -21.82 18.38
C VAL A 35 -7.77 -21.68 19.81
N GLN A 36 -9.05 -21.98 19.98
CA GLN A 36 -9.73 -21.96 21.28
C GLN A 36 -9.54 -23.30 22.01
N GLN A 37 -9.74 -24.41 21.29
CA GLN A 37 -9.56 -25.76 21.80
C GLN A 37 -9.05 -26.69 20.69
N ASP A 38 -8.23 -27.66 21.09
CA ASP A 38 -7.64 -28.66 20.22
C ASP A 38 -8.31 -30.02 20.46
N HIS A 39 -8.86 -30.61 19.39
CA HIS A 39 -9.53 -31.91 19.41
C HIS A 39 -8.85 -32.91 18.45
N GLY A 40 -7.53 -32.79 18.25
CA GLY A 40 -6.76 -33.64 17.34
C GLY A 40 -6.86 -33.16 15.90
N ASP A 41 -7.61 -33.87 15.05
CA ASP A 41 -7.81 -33.52 13.64
C ASP A 41 -8.67 -32.27 13.45
N TRP A 42 -9.41 -31.89 14.50
CA TRP A 42 -10.31 -30.75 14.52
C TRP A 42 -9.86 -29.72 15.55
N LEU A 43 -10.01 -28.46 15.17
CA LEU A 43 -9.75 -27.30 16.01
C LEU A 43 -11.07 -26.55 16.20
N GLU A 44 -11.37 -26.19 17.44
CA GLU A 44 -12.33 -25.12 17.71
C GLU A 44 -11.58 -23.80 17.59
N VAL A 45 -12.03 -22.91 16.70
CA VAL A 45 -11.28 -21.71 16.30
C VAL A 45 -12.15 -20.45 16.31
N GLU A 46 -11.48 -19.31 16.40
CA GLU A 46 -12.05 -18.00 16.10
C GLU A 46 -11.21 -17.29 15.04
N ALA A 47 -11.83 -16.89 13.93
CA ALA A 47 -11.19 -16.12 12.87
C ALA A 47 -12.23 -15.25 12.17
N ARG A 48 -11.84 -14.05 11.71
CA ARG A 48 -12.74 -13.08 11.08
C ARG A 48 -14.04 -12.80 11.86
N ARG A 49 -13.97 -12.88 13.20
CA ARG A 49 -15.10 -12.66 14.13
C ARG A 49 -16.15 -13.79 14.13
N GLU A 50 -15.83 -14.92 13.53
CA GLU A 50 -16.66 -16.12 13.53
C GLU A 50 -15.97 -17.22 14.35
N ARG A 51 -16.75 -17.90 15.19
CA ARG A 51 -16.29 -19.04 15.99
C ARG A 51 -16.91 -20.31 15.44
N GLY A 52 -16.10 -21.36 15.30
CA GLY A 52 -16.58 -22.65 14.81
C GLY A 52 -15.46 -23.68 14.72
N TRP A 53 -15.59 -24.60 13.77
CA TRP A 53 -14.71 -25.77 13.63
C TRP A 53 -13.88 -25.68 12.36
N LEU A 54 -12.62 -26.11 12.44
CA LEU A 54 -11.71 -26.17 11.30
C LEU A 54 -10.85 -27.44 11.37
N ARG A 55 -10.63 -28.09 10.24
CA ARG A 55 -9.67 -29.22 10.15
C ARG A 55 -8.24 -28.69 10.31
N ARG A 56 -7.44 -29.35 11.14
CA ARG A 56 -6.02 -28.99 11.39
C ARG A 56 -5.20 -28.95 10.10
N ASP A 57 -5.43 -29.86 9.16
CA ASP A 57 -4.71 -29.94 7.89
C ASP A 57 -5.00 -28.75 6.94
N ARG A 58 -5.92 -27.86 7.32
CA ARG A 58 -6.23 -26.61 6.63
C ARG A 58 -5.53 -25.40 7.24
N THR A 59 -4.66 -25.59 8.22
CA THR A 59 -3.85 -24.51 8.82
C THR A 59 -2.37 -24.67 8.49
N THR A 60 -1.63 -23.59 8.68
CA THR A 60 -0.17 -23.53 8.62
C THR A 60 0.35 -22.72 9.81
N PRO A 61 1.52 -23.06 10.38
CA PRO A 61 2.14 -22.24 11.40
C PRO A 61 2.83 -20.99 10.82
N GLU A 62 3.03 -20.92 9.50
CA GLU A 62 3.82 -19.87 8.86
C GLU A 62 2.98 -18.63 8.54
N ARG A 63 3.46 -17.45 8.98
CA ARG A 63 2.93 -16.16 8.55
C ARG A 63 3.43 -15.82 7.15
N LEU A 64 2.49 -15.43 6.29
CA LEU A 64 2.78 -14.97 4.94
C LEU A 64 3.17 -13.49 4.91
N LEU A 65 3.83 -13.07 3.82
CA LEU A 65 3.80 -11.67 3.43
C LEU A 65 2.40 -11.38 2.87
N GLU A 66 1.76 -10.33 3.38
CA GLU A 66 0.45 -9.86 2.97
C GLU A 66 0.56 -8.38 2.56
N ILE A 67 0.04 -8.03 1.39
CA ILE A 67 -0.06 -6.64 0.91
C ILE A 67 -1.51 -6.39 0.50
N ASN A 68 -2.18 -5.46 1.17
CA ASN A 68 -3.54 -5.04 0.87
C ASN A 68 -3.50 -3.68 0.19
N PHE A 69 -3.82 -3.64 -1.10
CA PHE A 69 -4.06 -2.40 -1.83
C PHE A 69 -5.47 -1.94 -1.51
N VAL A 70 -5.57 -0.91 -0.68
CA VAL A 70 -6.83 -0.41 -0.13
C VAL A 70 -7.47 0.53 -1.15
N ASP A 71 -8.78 0.40 -1.33
CA ASP A 71 -9.56 1.35 -2.12
C ASP A 71 -9.69 2.70 -1.35
N VAL A 72 -8.71 3.57 -1.57
CA VAL A 72 -8.64 4.88 -0.91
C VAL A 72 -9.40 5.98 -1.65
N GLY A 73 -10.11 5.65 -2.73
CA GLY A 73 -10.57 6.62 -3.73
C GLY A 73 -9.48 6.89 -4.75
N GLN A 74 -9.37 8.12 -5.24
CA GLN A 74 -8.17 8.51 -5.98
C GLN A 74 -6.95 8.48 -5.05
N GLY A 75 -5.84 8.00 -5.58
CA GLY A 75 -4.59 7.92 -4.84
C GLY A 75 -4.11 6.51 -4.54
N ASP A 76 -3.14 6.44 -3.65
CA ASP A 76 -2.48 5.20 -3.25
C ASP A 76 -2.62 4.91 -1.76
N GLY A 77 -2.79 3.63 -1.44
CA GLY A 77 -2.72 3.16 -0.06
C GLY A 77 -2.51 1.66 0.00
N ALA A 78 -1.40 1.24 0.60
CA ALA A 78 -1.07 -0.17 0.79
C ALA A 78 -0.78 -0.46 2.26
N PHE A 79 -1.46 -1.48 2.80
CA PHE A 79 -1.19 -2.02 4.13
C PHE A 79 -0.43 -3.35 4.01
N ILE A 80 0.72 -3.43 4.68
CA ILE A 80 1.61 -4.58 4.62
C ILE A 80 1.64 -5.28 5.98
N VAL A 81 1.50 -6.60 5.96
CA VAL A 81 1.87 -7.47 7.09
C VAL A 81 3.08 -8.29 6.69
N THR A 82 4.17 -8.15 7.43
CA THR A 82 5.40 -8.88 7.16
C THR A 82 5.28 -10.35 7.59
N PRO A 83 6.16 -11.24 7.10
CA PRO A 83 6.29 -12.61 7.64
C PRO A 83 6.62 -12.66 9.15
N ASP A 84 6.98 -11.53 9.77
CA ASP A 84 7.20 -11.39 11.22
C ASP A 84 5.98 -10.89 11.97
N ASN A 85 4.85 -10.77 11.28
CA ASN A 85 3.63 -10.20 11.84
C ASN A 85 3.80 -8.73 12.27
N GLU A 86 4.75 -8.02 11.65
CA GLU A 86 4.88 -6.56 11.78
C GLU A 86 4.01 -5.85 10.74
N PHE A 87 3.59 -4.64 11.07
CA PHE A 87 2.67 -3.85 10.25
C PHE A 87 3.36 -2.64 9.63
N ALA A 88 3.09 -2.37 8.37
CA ALA A 88 3.59 -1.19 7.68
C ALA A 88 2.56 -0.58 6.74
N LEU A 89 2.73 0.70 6.43
CA LEU A 89 1.94 1.42 5.43
C LEU A 89 2.83 2.01 4.34
N VAL A 90 2.36 1.98 3.10
CA VAL A 90 2.90 2.75 1.98
C VAL A 90 1.75 3.55 1.41
N ASP A 91 1.79 4.86 1.61
CA ASP A 91 0.70 5.80 1.35
C ASP A 91 -0.62 5.46 2.10
N ALA A 92 -1.55 6.41 2.12
CA ALA A 92 -2.77 6.35 2.92
C ALA A 92 -4.00 7.02 2.26
N GLY A 93 -3.91 7.42 0.98
CA GLY A 93 -4.99 8.12 0.28
C GLY A 93 -5.11 9.60 0.66
N ALA A 94 -6.12 10.28 0.10
CA ALA A 94 -6.44 11.68 0.43
C ALA A 94 -7.15 11.86 1.78
N GLY A 95 -7.93 10.86 2.20
CA GLY A 95 -8.89 11.00 3.28
C GLY A 95 -8.91 9.84 4.28
N SER A 96 -10.06 9.66 4.93
CA SER A 96 -10.23 8.69 6.03
C SER A 96 -10.37 7.21 5.60
N ASN A 97 -10.16 6.89 4.33
CA ASN A 97 -10.38 5.52 3.83
C ASN A 97 -9.41 4.52 4.48
N MET A 98 -8.12 4.83 4.54
CA MET A 98 -7.14 3.99 5.23
C MET A 98 -7.49 3.82 6.72
N LEU A 99 -7.88 4.90 7.41
CA LEU A 99 -8.34 4.84 8.80
C LEU A 99 -9.54 3.88 8.98
N ARG A 100 -10.54 3.97 8.11
CA ARG A 100 -11.72 3.09 8.11
C ARG A 100 -11.35 1.63 7.87
N PHE A 101 -10.44 1.38 6.91
CA PHE A 101 -9.92 0.03 6.65
C PHE A 101 -9.22 -0.55 7.88
N LEU A 102 -8.29 0.19 8.49
CA LEU A 102 -7.55 -0.28 9.67
C LEU A 102 -8.47 -0.46 10.88
N SER A 103 -9.48 0.41 11.03
CA SER A 103 -10.48 0.29 12.10
C SER A 103 -11.28 -1.01 11.95
N TRP A 104 -11.68 -1.35 10.72
CA TRP A 104 -12.28 -2.65 10.43
C TRP A 104 -11.31 -3.82 10.66
N ARG A 105 -10.09 -3.74 10.12
CA ARG A 105 -9.07 -4.81 10.15
C ARG A 105 -8.68 -5.22 11.57
N PHE A 106 -8.60 -4.23 12.47
CA PHE A 106 -8.19 -4.46 13.87
C PHE A 106 -9.35 -4.45 14.86
N ASN A 107 -10.58 -4.28 14.37
CA ASN A 107 -11.80 -4.16 15.16
C ASN A 107 -11.73 -3.03 16.18
N LEU A 108 -11.25 -1.86 15.74
CA LEU A 108 -11.10 -0.68 16.58
C LEU A 108 -12.40 0.14 16.60
N ARG A 109 -12.70 0.73 17.75
CA ARG A 109 -13.86 1.61 17.92
C ARG A 109 -13.51 3.09 17.65
N VAL A 110 -12.80 3.35 16.56
CA VAL A 110 -12.40 4.72 16.17
C VAL A 110 -13.65 5.57 15.96
N GLY A 111 -13.66 6.76 16.57
CA GLY A 111 -14.77 7.71 16.42
C GLY A 111 -16.10 7.16 16.94
N ARG A 112 -16.08 6.32 17.98
CA ARG A 112 -17.26 5.81 18.70
C ARG A 112 -17.16 6.16 20.19
N PRO A 113 -18.28 6.38 20.89
CA PRO A 113 -18.24 6.66 22.32
C PRO A 113 -17.74 5.46 23.15
N GLY A 114 -16.93 5.75 24.17
CA GLY A 114 -16.31 4.77 25.08
C GLY A 114 -14.81 4.62 24.85
N SER A 115 -14.13 3.91 25.75
CA SER A 115 -12.72 3.58 25.58
C SER A 115 -12.57 2.29 24.79
N ASP A 116 -11.82 2.34 23.69
CA ASP A 116 -11.17 1.17 23.11
C ASP A 116 -9.66 1.36 23.31
N PRO A 117 -9.05 0.72 24.32
CA PRO A 117 -7.65 0.93 24.63
C PRO A 117 -6.71 0.22 23.65
N LYS A 118 -7.24 -0.49 22.63
CA LYS A 118 -6.41 -1.26 21.71
C LYS A 118 -5.55 -0.33 20.86
N LYS A 119 -4.24 -0.44 21.07
CA LYS A 119 -3.22 0.21 20.26
C LYS A 119 -2.67 -0.77 19.24
N VAL A 120 -2.43 -0.27 18.04
CA VAL A 120 -1.79 -0.98 16.95
C VAL A 120 -0.49 -0.26 16.61
N GLY A 121 0.62 -0.99 16.70
CA GLY A 121 1.95 -0.50 16.35
C GLY A 121 2.31 -0.83 14.92
N PHE A 122 2.85 0.15 14.21
CA PHE A 122 3.40 0.02 12.86
C PHE A 122 4.91 0.18 12.91
N LYS A 123 5.62 -0.75 12.27
CA LYS A 123 7.08 -0.71 12.14
C LYS A 123 7.52 0.51 11.34
N PHE A 124 6.82 0.80 10.24
CA PHE A 124 7.03 2.01 9.49
C PHE A 124 5.81 2.46 8.69
N ALA A 125 5.83 3.73 8.30
CA ALA A 125 5.00 4.28 7.23
C ALA A 125 5.89 4.94 6.17
N VAL A 126 5.51 4.85 4.90
CA VAL A 126 6.16 5.55 3.79
C VAL A 126 5.15 6.50 3.16
N MET A 127 5.54 7.76 3.02
CA MET A 127 4.86 8.78 2.20
C MET A 127 5.67 8.93 0.92
N SER A 128 5.18 8.36 -0.19
CA SER A 128 5.95 8.25 -1.43
C SER A 128 6.34 9.61 -1.98
N HIS A 129 5.45 10.59 -1.93
CA HIS A 129 5.69 11.99 -2.31
C HIS A 129 4.63 12.94 -1.73
N GLY A 130 4.75 14.23 -2.07
CA GLY A 130 3.94 15.33 -1.53
C GLY A 130 2.61 15.61 -2.21
N ASP A 131 1.94 14.61 -2.80
CA ASP A 131 0.56 14.75 -3.29
C ASP A 131 -0.48 14.23 -2.29
N GLU A 132 -1.56 15.01 -2.14
CA GLU A 132 -2.51 14.82 -1.03
C GLU A 132 -3.19 13.45 -1.06
N ASP A 133 -3.45 12.92 -2.24
CA ASP A 133 -4.00 11.59 -2.48
C ASP A 133 -3.05 10.44 -2.16
N HIS A 134 -1.81 10.72 -1.76
CA HIS A 134 -0.89 9.73 -1.19
C HIS A 134 -0.79 9.87 0.32
N TYR A 135 -0.54 11.07 0.83
CA TYR A 135 -0.22 11.25 2.25
C TYR A 135 -1.38 11.72 3.13
N GLY A 136 -2.44 12.28 2.54
CA GLY A 136 -3.47 13.03 3.27
C GLY A 136 -4.14 12.22 4.39
N GLY A 137 -4.38 10.94 4.15
CA GLY A 137 -4.98 10.01 5.10
C GLY A 137 -4.15 9.81 6.37
N PHE A 138 -2.82 10.01 6.31
CA PHE A 138 -1.96 9.94 7.48
C PHE A 138 -2.28 10.99 8.54
N ALA A 139 -2.85 12.15 8.16
CA ALA A 139 -3.28 13.17 9.13
C ALA A 139 -4.16 12.55 10.22
N THR A 140 -5.19 11.82 9.79
CA THR A 140 -6.14 11.16 10.69
C THR A 140 -5.54 9.96 11.43
N LEU A 141 -4.51 9.32 10.87
CA LEU A 141 -3.82 8.20 11.51
C LEU A 141 -2.87 8.66 12.61
N PHE A 142 -2.13 9.76 12.41
CA PHE A 142 -1.21 10.31 13.39
C PHE A 142 -1.91 11.00 14.56
N GLU A 143 -3.08 11.59 14.33
CA GLU A 143 -3.92 12.17 15.39
C GLU A 143 -4.63 11.09 16.24
N SER A 144 -4.82 9.89 15.69
CA SER A 144 -5.55 8.82 16.36
C SER A 144 -4.73 8.20 17.51
N PRO A 145 -5.31 8.07 18.73
CA PRO A 145 -4.62 7.45 19.86
C PRO A 145 -4.46 5.93 19.72
N HIS A 146 -5.10 5.32 18.72
CA HIS A 146 -5.07 3.88 18.47
C HIS A 146 -3.85 3.45 17.65
N PHE A 147 -3.18 4.38 16.95
CA PHE A 147 -2.09 4.04 16.06
C PHE A 147 -0.78 4.64 16.56
N SER A 148 0.28 3.87 16.41
CA SER A 148 1.64 4.32 16.69
C SER A 148 2.54 3.85 15.57
N PHE A 149 3.48 4.71 15.17
CA PHE A 149 4.45 4.43 14.13
C PHE A 149 5.84 4.57 14.74
N GLU A 150 6.71 3.58 14.52
CA GLU A 150 8.11 3.61 14.97
C GLU A 150 8.94 4.52 14.05
N ARG A 151 8.78 4.38 12.73
CA ARG A 151 9.46 5.20 11.71
C ARG A 151 8.50 5.70 10.65
N ILE A 152 8.78 6.88 10.11
CA ILE A 152 8.04 7.50 9.01
C ILE A 152 9.06 7.94 7.96
N TYR A 153 8.85 7.54 6.71
CA TYR A 153 9.76 7.83 5.60
C TYR A 153 9.10 8.75 4.59
N HIS A 154 9.87 9.69 4.04
CA HIS A 154 9.43 10.57 2.95
C HIS A 154 10.56 10.79 1.93
N ASN A 155 10.24 11.35 0.77
CA ASN A 155 11.15 11.45 -0.37
C ASN A 155 12.17 12.59 -0.32
N THR A 156 12.47 13.13 0.86
CA THR A 156 13.35 14.30 1.11
C THR A 156 12.84 15.67 0.65
N LEU A 157 11.91 15.74 -0.30
CA LEU A 157 11.32 17.01 -0.75
C LEU A 157 10.10 17.34 0.10
N VAL A 158 10.11 18.51 0.75
CA VAL A 158 9.02 18.95 1.62
C VAL A 158 8.27 20.12 0.99
N GLN A 159 7.06 19.85 0.49
CA GLN A 159 6.21 20.88 -0.09
C GLN A 159 5.78 21.91 0.97
N ARG A 160 6.06 23.19 0.67
CA ARG A 160 5.71 24.36 1.49
C ARG A 160 4.83 25.33 0.73
N LYS A 161 4.19 26.23 1.47
CA LYS A 161 3.44 27.34 0.87
C LYS A 161 4.42 28.44 0.45
N ALA A 162 4.95 28.32 -0.77
CA ALA A 162 5.88 29.29 -1.31
C ALA A 162 5.18 30.53 -1.90
N ALA A 163 5.90 31.67 -1.94
CA ALA A 163 5.45 32.89 -2.62
C ALA A 163 5.42 32.74 -4.16
N SER A 164 6.12 31.74 -4.71
CA SER A 164 6.11 31.39 -6.13
C SER A 164 6.02 29.86 -6.31
N THR A 165 5.48 29.43 -7.46
CA THR A 165 5.30 28.01 -7.81
C THR A 165 6.62 27.25 -7.96
N ALA A 166 7.75 27.95 -8.14
CA ALA A 166 9.05 27.34 -8.38
C ALA A 166 9.83 27.03 -7.09
N GLY A 167 9.46 27.63 -5.95
CA GLY A 167 10.11 27.46 -4.64
C GLY A 167 9.38 26.51 -3.68
N GLY A 168 8.27 25.90 -4.13
CA GLY A 168 7.43 25.05 -3.27
C GLY A 168 8.13 23.80 -2.73
N LEU A 169 9.19 23.31 -3.40
CA LEU A 169 9.96 22.11 -3.01
C LEU A 169 11.39 22.44 -2.56
N GLY A 170 11.74 23.72 -2.45
CA GLY A 170 13.07 24.19 -2.04
C GLY A 170 13.93 24.77 -3.16
N GLU A 171 15.08 25.29 -2.73
CA GLU A 171 16.06 25.94 -3.58
C GLU A 171 16.66 24.97 -4.61
N ARG A 172 17.06 25.54 -5.75
CA ARG A 172 17.67 24.78 -6.85
C ARG A 172 19.03 25.34 -7.23
N GLU A 173 19.98 24.44 -7.45
CA GLU A 173 21.34 24.73 -7.91
C GLU A 173 21.67 23.84 -9.12
N ASP A 174 22.67 24.24 -9.90
CA ASP A 174 23.21 23.37 -10.96
C ASP A 174 24.13 22.31 -10.34
N ILE A 175 23.83 21.04 -10.60
CA ILE A 175 24.68 19.90 -10.28
C ILE A 175 24.90 19.13 -11.58
N GLN A 176 26.15 19.09 -12.04
CA GLN A 176 26.55 18.43 -13.29
C GLN A 176 25.79 18.92 -14.54
N GLY A 177 25.53 20.23 -14.65
CA GLY A 177 24.77 20.80 -15.77
C GLY A 177 23.27 20.54 -15.70
N THR A 178 22.77 20.07 -14.55
CA THR A 178 21.36 19.77 -14.31
C THR A 178 20.86 20.58 -13.12
N ALA A 179 19.77 21.34 -13.32
CA ALA A 179 19.10 22.03 -12.21
C ALA A 179 18.52 21.00 -11.22
N CYS A 180 18.93 21.07 -9.96
CA CYS A 180 18.58 20.11 -8.91
C CYS A 180 18.07 20.83 -7.67
N TYR A 181 17.05 20.26 -7.01
CA TYR A 181 16.63 20.64 -5.66
C TYR A 181 17.72 20.22 -4.66
N THR A 182 18.30 21.17 -3.93
CA THR A 182 19.43 20.93 -3.02
C THR A 182 19.05 21.01 -1.54
N GLU A 183 17.85 21.51 -1.23
CA GLU A 183 17.29 21.51 0.12
C GLU A 183 16.62 20.17 0.42
N LEU A 184 17.44 19.13 0.61
CA LEU A 184 16.99 17.78 0.90
C LEU A 184 16.83 17.59 2.41
N ILE A 185 15.60 17.37 2.87
CA ILE A 185 15.28 17.10 4.28
C ILE A 185 15.48 15.61 4.52
N ARG A 186 16.60 15.20 5.14
CA ARG A 186 16.93 13.78 5.31
C ARG A 186 16.88 13.33 6.76
N ALA A 187 17.52 14.09 7.65
CA ALA A 187 17.58 13.75 9.06
C ALA A 187 16.39 14.36 9.83
N PRO A 188 15.99 13.77 10.98
CA PRO A 188 15.00 14.37 11.87
C PRO A 188 15.28 15.85 12.18
N GLU A 189 16.54 16.20 12.38
CA GLU A 189 16.99 17.56 12.72
C GLU A 189 16.76 18.55 11.56
N ASP A 190 16.85 18.09 10.31
CA ASP A 190 16.55 18.92 9.14
C ASP A 190 15.08 19.32 9.13
N LEU A 191 14.19 18.38 9.45
CA LEU A 191 12.75 18.63 9.51
C LEU A 191 12.38 19.54 10.70
N GLU A 192 13.01 19.34 11.86
CA GLU A 192 12.82 20.25 13.01
C GLU A 192 13.22 21.67 12.68
N LYS A 193 14.38 21.84 12.05
CA LYS A 193 14.86 23.13 11.57
C LYS A 193 13.87 23.74 10.59
N LEU A 194 13.41 22.97 9.60
CA LEU A 194 12.44 23.45 8.62
C LEU A 194 11.12 23.91 9.27
N LEU A 195 10.60 23.15 10.23
CA LEU A 195 9.39 23.50 10.97
C LEU A 195 9.57 24.78 11.81
N ALA A 196 10.77 24.98 12.37
CA ALA A 196 11.10 26.19 13.13
C ALA A 196 11.25 27.44 12.23
N GLU A 197 11.74 27.27 11.00
CA GLU A 197 11.84 28.33 9.98
C GLU A 197 10.47 28.69 9.38
N HIS A 198 9.51 27.76 9.42
CA HIS A 198 8.17 27.91 8.83
C HIS A 198 7.01 27.71 9.83
N PRO A 199 6.96 28.41 10.98
CA PRO A 199 6.00 28.12 12.06
C PRO A 199 4.53 28.40 11.70
N GLY A 200 4.27 29.24 10.70
CA GLY A 200 2.93 29.62 10.23
C GLY A 200 2.54 29.07 8.85
N ASP A 201 3.32 28.15 8.28
CA ASP A 201 3.05 27.61 6.95
C ASP A 201 1.82 26.68 6.99
N SER A 202 0.84 26.95 6.12
CA SER A 202 -0.43 26.21 6.06
C SER A 202 -0.44 25.07 5.05
N SER A 203 0.73 24.64 4.54
CA SER A 203 0.89 23.48 3.66
C SER A 203 0.42 22.23 4.39
N LYS A 204 -0.57 21.54 3.83
CA LYS A 204 -1.09 20.29 4.41
C LYS A 204 0.03 19.26 4.60
N TYR A 205 0.94 19.14 3.63
CA TYR A 205 2.05 18.20 3.71
C TYR A 205 2.96 18.48 4.90
N LEU A 206 3.36 19.73 5.10
CA LEU A 206 4.20 20.12 6.24
C LEU A 206 3.47 19.90 7.58
N GLN A 207 2.17 20.18 7.64
CA GLN A 207 1.37 19.91 8.84
C GLN A 207 1.26 18.42 9.16
N VAL A 208 1.13 17.55 8.15
CA VAL A 208 1.14 16.09 8.34
C VAL A 208 2.51 15.60 8.83
N LEU A 209 3.62 16.12 8.27
CA LEU A 209 4.97 15.80 8.74
C LEU A 209 5.24 16.33 10.17
N LYS A 210 4.60 17.44 10.56
CA LYS A 210 4.63 17.91 11.94
C LYS A 210 3.88 16.95 12.87
N ALA A 211 2.69 16.49 12.47
CA ALA A 211 1.89 15.53 13.23
C ALA A 211 2.56 14.14 13.34
N ALA A 212 3.30 13.73 12.31
CA ALA A 212 4.15 12.53 12.31
C ALA A 212 5.17 12.55 13.46
N GLY A 213 5.64 13.73 13.87
CA GLY A 213 6.66 13.90 14.89
C GLY A 213 8.07 13.80 14.29
N PRO A 214 8.83 14.92 14.22
CA PRO A 214 10.11 14.97 13.49
C PRO A 214 11.12 13.90 13.86
N GLN A 215 11.21 13.56 15.15
CA GLN A 215 12.11 12.54 15.69
C GLN A 215 11.92 11.13 15.10
N ARG A 216 10.78 10.84 14.47
CA ARG A 216 10.49 9.55 13.83
C ARG A 216 10.53 9.63 12.31
N THR A 217 10.66 10.82 11.75
CA THR A 217 10.55 11.09 10.33
C THR A 217 11.93 11.19 9.70
N GLN A 218 12.15 10.46 8.61
CA GLN A 218 13.41 10.41 7.90
C GLN A 218 13.19 10.51 6.39
N GLY A 219 13.94 11.39 5.74
CA GLY A 219 14.00 11.46 4.30
C GLY A 219 14.94 10.40 3.74
N ILE A 220 14.47 9.63 2.76
CA ILE A 220 15.22 8.52 2.15
C ILE A 220 15.35 8.66 0.64
N THR A 221 16.43 8.11 0.10
CA THR A 221 16.72 8.02 -1.32
C THR A 221 17.34 6.66 -1.65
N ALA A 222 17.62 6.41 -2.93
CA ALA A 222 18.31 5.20 -3.35
C ALA A 222 19.74 5.04 -2.78
N LEU A 223 20.31 6.09 -2.18
CA LEU A 223 21.62 6.00 -1.50
C LEU A 223 21.54 5.18 -0.21
N ASP A 224 20.36 5.09 0.39
CA ASP A 224 20.12 4.32 1.61
C ASP A 224 20.06 2.80 1.33
N ASN A 225 19.97 2.39 0.06
CA ASN A 225 19.89 1.02 -0.46
C ASN A 225 18.65 0.23 -0.03
N TYR A 226 18.42 0.07 1.28
CA TYR A 226 17.31 -0.68 1.85
C TYR A 226 16.65 0.12 2.97
N LEU A 227 15.37 -0.13 3.21
CA LEU A 227 14.76 0.35 4.46
C LEU A 227 15.50 -0.28 5.67
N PRO A 228 15.80 0.50 6.72
CA PRO A 228 16.47 -0.01 7.92
C PRO A 228 15.79 -1.25 8.49
N GLY A 229 16.55 -2.35 8.62
CA GLY A 229 16.05 -3.63 9.11
C GLY A 229 15.45 -4.56 8.04
N PHE A 230 15.42 -4.13 6.77
CA PHE A 230 14.87 -4.89 5.64
C PHE A 230 15.90 -5.06 4.52
N ASP A 231 17.14 -5.41 4.86
CA ASP A 231 18.14 -5.79 3.88
C ASP A 231 18.01 -7.29 3.48
N GLN A 232 18.99 -7.82 2.74
CA GLN A 232 18.99 -9.23 2.31
C GLN A 232 19.72 -10.15 3.30
N SER A 233 20.04 -9.69 4.51
CA SER A 233 20.77 -10.48 5.48
C SER A 233 19.97 -11.73 5.87
N PRO A 234 20.62 -12.91 5.97
CA PRO A 234 19.95 -14.11 6.44
C PRO A 234 19.37 -13.93 7.84
N ARG A 235 18.18 -14.51 8.07
CA ARG A 235 17.54 -14.46 9.38
C ARG A 235 18.13 -15.50 10.33
N ALA A 236 18.28 -15.15 11.59
CA ALA A 236 18.79 -16.04 12.63
C ALA A 236 17.92 -17.29 12.84
N ASP A 237 16.62 -17.20 12.56
CA ASP A 237 15.64 -18.29 12.68
C ASP A 237 15.54 -19.16 11.41
N GLY A 238 16.39 -18.93 10.41
CA GLY A 238 16.41 -19.68 9.15
C GLY A 238 15.24 -19.40 8.20
N ARG A 239 14.29 -18.51 8.55
CA ARG A 239 13.22 -18.10 7.64
C ARG A 239 13.77 -17.25 6.50
N LYS A 240 13.01 -17.16 5.40
CA LYS A 240 13.33 -16.32 4.25
C LYS A 240 13.34 -14.84 4.68
N PRO A 241 14.37 -14.03 4.36
CA PRO A 241 14.35 -12.60 4.63
C PRO A 241 13.30 -11.90 3.76
N LEU A 242 12.65 -10.88 4.32
CA LEU A 242 11.91 -9.87 3.55
C LEU A 242 12.85 -8.67 3.40
N SER A 243 13.29 -8.39 2.17
CA SER A 243 14.07 -7.18 1.90
C SER A 243 13.22 -6.12 1.21
N ILE A 244 13.46 -4.85 1.51
CA ILE A 244 12.77 -3.71 0.88
C ILE A 244 13.83 -2.73 0.36
N GLU A 245 14.18 -2.87 -0.91
CA GLU A 245 15.18 -2.06 -1.61
C GLU A 245 14.57 -0.71 -2.03
N ILE A 246 15.31 0.39 -1.83
CA ILE A 246 14.92 1.74 -2.24
C ILE A 246 15.55 2.03 -3.61
N LEU A 247 14.73 2.05 -4.65
CA LEU A 247 15.19 2.28 -6.02
C LEU A 247 15.22 3.76 -6.40
N GLY A 248 14.39 4.58 -5.76
CA GLY A 248 14.26 6.01 -6.02
C GLY A 248 13.70 6.75 -4.79
N PRO A 249 13.84 8.09 -4.74
CA PRO A 249 14.48 8.93 -5.75
C PRO A 249 16.01 8.77 -5.79
N ILE A 250 16.64 9.09 -6.93
CA ILE A 250 18.12 9.00 -7.10
C ILE A 250 18.69 10.42 -7.23
N PRO A 251 19.45 10.90 -6.23
CA PRO A 251 20.12 12.20 -6.31
C PRO A 251 21.31 12.16 -7.27
N LEU A 252 21.65 13.33 -7.80
CA LEU A 252 22.93 13.62 -8.43
C LEU A 252 23.88 14.19 -7.38
N GLU A 253 25.19 13.98 -7.57
CA GLU A 253 26.23 14.45 -6.67
C GLU A 253 27.34 15.15 -7.46
N ALA A 254 27.76 16.34 -7.03
CA ALA A 254 29.01 16.96 -7.47
C ALA A 254 29.70 17.69 -6.31
N GLY A 255 30.97 17.39 -6.08
CA GLY A 255 31.77 18.08 -5.06
C GLY A 255 31.20 17.97 -3.64
N GLY A 256 30.59 16.84 -3.28
CA GLY A 256 29.94 16.64 -1.98
C GLY A 256 28.56 17.30 -1.83
N ARG A 257 28.06 17.99 -2.86
CA ARG A 257 26.70 18.54 -2.91
C ARG A 257 25.76 17.52 -3.55
N LEU A 258 24.71 17.14 -2.83
CA LEU A 258 23.63 16.28 -3.32
C LEU A 258 22.44 17.13 -3.75
N GLY A 259 21.76 16.70 -4.82
CA GLY A 259 20.49 17.28 -5.21
C GLY A 259 19.63 16.34 -6.05
N LEU A 260 18.31 16.51 -5.94
CA LEU A 260 17.34 15.79 -6.76
C LEU A 260 17.08 16.56 -8.05
N PRO A 261 17.29 15.98 -9.25
CA PRO A 261 17.13 16.71 -10.51
C PRO A 261 15.71 17.23 -10.68
N LYS A 262 15.54 18.39 -11.32
CA LYS A 262 14.23 18.84 -11.78
C LYS A 262 13.77 17.90 -12.89
N LEU A 263 12.74 17.10 -12.61
CA LEU A 263 12.15 16.15 -13.56
C LEU A 263 10.90 16.76 -14.19
N GLY A 264 10.83 16.75 -15.52
CA GLY A 264 9.74 17.37 -16.26
C GLY A 264 9.79 18.91 -16.27
N ASN A 265 8.69 19.51 -16.72
CA ASN A 265 8.60 20.95 -16.98
C ASN A 265 7.93 21.71 -15.83
N THR A 266 7.02 21.05 -15.11
CA THR A 266 6.17 21.59 -14.05
C THR A 266 6.63 21.14 -12.65
N LEU A 267 6.12 21.83 -11.63
CA LEU A 267 6.35 21.43 -10.23
C LEU A 267 5.72 20.06 -9.93
N GLY A 268 4.52 19.80 -10.46
CA GLY A 268 3.82 18.52 -10.28
C GLY A 268 4.63 17.36 -10.85
N GLU A 269 5.12 17.49 -12.09
CA GLU A 269 5.97 16.43 -12.68
C GLU A 269 7.22 16.15 -11.82
N SER A 270 7.88 17.19 -11.30
CA SER A 270 9.02 16.98 -10.40
C SER A 270 8.62 16.34 -9.07
N LYS A 271 7.46 16.72 -8.52
CA LYS A 271 6.97 16.19 -7.25
C LYS A 271 6.65 14.71 -7.35
N ASN A 272 5.88 14.32 -8.36
CA ASN A 272 5.47 12.94 -8.63
C ASN A 272 6.70 12.10 -9.05
N GLY A 273 7.58 12.69 -9.85
CA GLY A 273 8.79 12.04 -10.35
C GLY A 273 9.83 11.68 -9.28
N HIS A 274 9.74 12.27 -8.09
CA HIS A 274 10.58 11.90 -6.94
C HIS A 274 9.85 11.00 -5.94
N SER A 275 8.83 10.26 -6.38
CA SER A 275 8.23 9.21 -5.57
C SER A 275 9.28 8.25 -5.01
N ILE A 276 9.13 7.83 -3.76
CA ILE A 276 9.89 6.70 -3.22
C ILE A 276 9.47 5.45 -3.99
N VAL A 277 10.45 4.77 -4.58
CA VAL A 277 10.23 3.54 -5.34
C VAL A 277 10.77 2.37 -4.52
N LEU A 278 9.91 1.43 -4.19
CA LEU A 278 10.26 0.28 -3.35
C LEU A 278 10.22 -1.01 -4.16
N LEU A 279 11.26 -1.82 -4.02
CA LEU A 279 11.30 -3.19 -4.52
C LEU A 279 11.40 -4.16 -3.35
N LEU A 280 10.28 -4.83 -3.06
CA LEU A 280 10.20 -5.85 -2.02
C LEU A 280 10.64 -7.19 -2.60
N ARG A 281 11.39 -7.97 -1.82
CA ARG A 281 11.77 -9.33 -2.16
C ARG A 281 11.48 -10.26 -0.99
N TYR A 282 10.80 -11.36 -1.29
CA TYR A 282 10.52 -12.41 -0.31
C TYR A 282 10.58 -13.76 -1.01
N GLY A 283 11.50 -14.62 -0.57
CA GLY A 283 11.88 -15.81 -1.34
C GLY A 283 12.38 -15.42 -2.74
N GLU A 284 11.80 -16.04 -3.76
CA GLU A 284 12.15 -15.78 -5.16
C GLU A 284 11.33 -14.63 -5.77
N LEU A 285 10.35 -14.11 -5.05
CA LEU A 285 9.38 -13.15 -5.58
C LEU A 285 9.82 -11.71 -5.42
N ARG A 286 9.48 -10.89 -6.42
CA ARG A 286 9.79 -9.45 -6.47
C ARG A 286 8.51 -8.63 -6.66
N PHE A 287 8.31 -7.61 -5.83
CA PHE A 287 7.14 -6.71 -5.87
C PHE A 287 7.60 -5.27 -6.00
N LEU A 288 7.12 -4.54 -7.01
CA LEU A 288 7.49 -3.14 -7.24
C LEU A 288 6.34 -2.20 -6.87
N LEU A 289 6.62 -1.20 -6.02
CA LEU A 289 5.73 -0.10 -5.70
C LEU A 289 6.34 1.21 -6.23
N GLY A 290 5.72 1.80 -7.25
CA GLY A 290 6.28 2.94 -7.99
C GLY A 290 5.89 4.33 -7.47
N GLY A 291 4.79 4.47 -6.72
CA GLY A 291 4.17 5.78 -6.51
C GLY A 291 3.76 6.41 -7.85
N ASP A 292 4.03 7.69 -8.04
CA ASP A 292 3.55 8.44 -9.21
C ASP A 292 4.66 8.80 -10.19
N LEU A 293 5.60 7.88 -10.42
CA LEU A 293 6.60 8.11 -11.45
C LEU A 293 5.94 8.45 -12.79
N ASN A 294 6.45 9.50 -13.42
CA ASN A 294 6.13 9.91 -14.78
C ASN A 294 7.28 9.59 -15.74
N THR A 295 7.06 9.80 -17.03
CA THR A 295 8.04 9.47 -18.07
C THR A 295 9.45 10.05 -17.80
N PRO A 296 9.61 11.34 -17.44
CA PRO A 296 10.93 11.88 -17.09
C PRO A 296 11.62 11.15 -15.94
N ALA A 297 10.86 10.80 -14.89
CA ALA A 297 11.38 10.12 -13.72
C ALA A 297 11.78 8.67 -14.00
N GLU A 298 10.92 7.94 -14.71
CA GLU A 298 11.20 6.56 -15.10
C GLU A 298 12.45 6.47 -15.99
N ASN A 299 12.60 7.40 -16.93
CA ASN A 299 13.78 7.49 -17.77
C ASN A 299 15.04 7.89 -16.97
N HIS A 300 14.92 8.78 -15.98
CA HIS A 300 16.03 9.10 -15.06
C HIS A 300 16.47 7.85 -14.27
N LEU A 301 15.53 7.12 -13.67
CA LEU A 301 15.84 5.88 -12.92
C LEU A 301 16.52 4.84 -13.82
N LEU A 302 15.98 4.62 -15.02
CA LEU A 302 16.57 3.73 -16.03
C LEU A 302 18.00 4.13 -16.35
N LYS A 303 18.24 5.39 -16.70
CA LYS A 303 19.57 5.91 -17.03
C LYS A 303 20.54 5.74 -15.85
N GLN A 304 20.10 6.09 -14.64
CA GLN A 304 20.95 6.04 -13.46
C GLN A 304 21.29 4.61 -13.02
N LYS A 305 20.37 3.66 -13.11
CA LYS A 305 20.61 2.26 -12.71
C LYS A 305 21.32 1.47 -13.80
N THR A 306 21.00 1.69 -15.07
CA THR A 306 21.64 0.97 -16.19
C THR A 306 22.96 1.59 -16.64
N LYS A 307 23.21 2.85 -16.30
CA LYS A 307 24.33 3.67 -16.80
C LYS A 307 24.39 3.74 -18.33
N ARG A 308 23.23 3.62 -18.99
CA ARG A 308 23.06 3.63 -20.44
C ARG A 308 21.77 4.37 -20.80
N ASP A 309 21.79 5.05 -21.94
CA ASP A 309 20.56 5.52 -22.55
C ASP A 309 19.79 4.34 -23.16
N ALA A 310 18.46 4.44 -23.20
CA ALA A 310 17.63 3.44 -23.84
C ALA A 310 17.93 3.40 -25.36
N PRO A 311 17.90 2.21 -25.99
CA PRO A 311 18.00 2.11 -27.45
C PRO A 311 16.93 2.95 -28.15
N SER A 312 17.23 3.40 -29.38
CA SER A 312 16.23 4.07 -30.22
C SER A 312 15.09 3.12 -30.59
N GLU A 313 13.94 3.67 -30.96
CA GLU A 313 12.76 2.86 -31.33
C GLU A 313 13.03 1.90 -32.50
N ASN A 314 13.91 2.30 -33.44
CA ASN A 314 14.33 1.50 -34.59
C ASN A 314 15.53 0.58 -34.31
N ALA A 315 16.03 0.53 -33.08
CA ALA A 315 17.10 -0.39 -32.70
C ALA A 315 16.66 -1.86 -32.87
N SER A 316 17.63 -2.73 -33.08
CA SER A 316 17.38 -4.17 -33.28
C SER A 316 16.77 -4.83 -32.04
N ALA A 317 16.08 -5.95 -32.25
CA ALA A 317 15.54 -6.76 -31.15
C ALA A 317 16.64 -7.20 -30.16
N THR A 318 17.86 -7.45 -30.64
CA THR A 318 19.01 -7.82 -29.81
C THR A 318 19.47 -6.67 -28.92
N GLU A 319 19.61 -5.45 -29.46
CA GLU A 319 19.98 -4.27 -28.66
C GLU A 319 18.95 -3.99 -27.55
N TRP A 320 17.67 -4.12 -27.88
CA TRP A 320 16.60 -4.03 -26.90
C TRP A 320 16.67 -5.15 -25.85
N ALA A 321 16.94 -6.38 -26.25
CA ALA A 321 17.07 -7.51 -25.33
C ALA A 321 18.23 -7.30 -24.35
N ASP A 322 19.38 -6.84 -24.84
CA ASP A 322 20.57 -6.56 -24.04
C ASP A 322 20.33 -5.44 -23.03
N TYR A 323 19.70 -4.34 -23.47
CA TYR A 323 19.34 -3.24 -22.57
C TYR A 323 18.35 -3.70 -21.49
N LEU A 324 17.28 -4.39 -21.89
CA LEU A 324 16.26 -4.87 -20.96
C LEU A 324 16.79 -5.93 -19.99
N ALA A 325 17.77 -6.75 -20.40
CA ALA A 325 18.42 -7.69 -19.50
C ALA A 325 19.17 -6.99 -18.36
N ILE A 326 19.76 -5.81 -18.62
CA ILE A 326 20.38 -4.97 -17.57
C ILE A 326 19.29 -4.30 -16.74
N ALA A 327 18.32 -3.65 -17.36
CA ALA A 327 17.26 -2.92 -16.66
C ALA A 327 16.45 -3.83 -15.72
N ARG A 328 16.13 -5.06 -16.14
CA ARG A 328 15.40 -6.06 -15.35
C ARG A 328 16.15 -6.54 -14.11
N LYS A 329 17.48 -6.43 -14.05
CA LYS A 329 18.22 -6.71 -12.80
C LYS A 329 17.78 -5.77 -11.69
N HIS A 330 17.55 -4.50 -12.02
CA HIS A 330 17.13 -3.47 -11.09
C HIS A 330 15.60 -3.43 -10.91
N PHE A 331 14.84 -3.34 -12.00
CA PHE A 331 13.41 -3.04 -11.95
C PHE A 331 12.48 -4.24 -12.16
N GLY A 332 13.04 -5.39 -12.58
CA GLY A 332 12.23 -6.57 -12.87
C GLY A 332 11.40 -6.97 -11.65
N ALA A 333 10.12 -7.23 -11.86
CA ALA A 333 9.19 -7.63 -10.82
C ALA A 333 8.28 -8.77 -11.29
N ASP A 334 7.75 -9.52 -10.35
CA ASP A 334 6.72 -10.51 -10.61
C ASP A 334 5.34 -9.88 -10.56
N ILE A 335 5.11 -9.02 -9.57
CA ILE A 335 3.91 -8.21 -9.44
C ILE A 335 4.35 -6.75 -9.31
N ALA A 336 3.67 -5.85 -10.00
CA ALA A 336 3.94 -4.42 -9.89
C ALA A 336 2.66 -3.65 -9.57
N LYS A 337 2.81 -2.56 -8.84
CA LYS A 337 1.78 -1.54 -8.75
C LYS A 337 2.05 -0.50 -9.83
N SER A 338 1.07 -0.25 -10.70
CA SER A 338 1.18 0.75 -11.77
C SER A 338 1.51 2.11 -11.18
N CYS A 339 2.39 2.85 -11.86
CA CYS A 339 2.67 4.22 -11.47
C CYS A 339 1.43 5.11 -11.70
N HIS A 340 1.29 6.15 -10.89
CA HIS A 340 0.41 7.30 -11.14
C HIS A 340 -1.03 6.90 -11.46
N HIS A 341 -1.57 5.98 -10.66
CA HIS A 341 -2.94 5.44 -10.75
C HIS A 341 -3.34 4.83 -12.10
N GLY A 342 -2.38 4.57 -13.00
CA GLY A 342 -2.66 4.17 -14.38
C GLY A 342 -2.81 5.34 -15.36
N SER A 343 -2.14 6.46 -15.10
CA SER A 343 -1.96 7.60 -16.00
C SER A 343 -1.34 7.21 -17.34
N ALA A 344 -1.57 8.03 -18.37
CA ALA A 344 -0.97 7.90 -19.70
C ALA A 344 0.47 8.44 -19.76
N ASP A 345 0.93 9.14 -18.72
CA ASP A 345 2.31 9.63 -18.63
C ASP A 345 3.23 8.57 -18.02
N PHE A 346 3.64 7.61 -18.85
CA PHE A 346 4.60 6.57 -18.50
C PHE A 346 5.53 6.22 -19.67
N SER A 347 6.71 5.73 -19.32
CA SER A 347 7.71 5.17 -20.21
C SER A 347 7.41 3.71 -20.53
N THR A 348 7.13 3.43 -21.79
CA THR A 348 7.01 2.04 -22.29
C THR A 348 8.30 1.25 -22.04
N THR A 349 9.47 1.90 -22.03
CA THR A 349 10.75 1.25 -21.71
C THR A 349 10.78 0.78 -20.26
N PHE A 350 10.28 1.60 -19.33
CA PHE A 350 10.21 1.24 -17.92
C PHE A 350 9.24 0.08 -17.69
N LEU A 351 8.06 0.14 -18.30
CA LEU A 351 7.09 -0.96 -18.27
C LEU A 351 7.71 -2.29 -18.76
N ARG A 352 8.46 -2.26 -19.87
CA ARG A 352 9.20 -3.42 -20.41
C ARG A 352 10.31 -3.92 -19.48
N ALA A 353 10.93 -3.02 -18.71
CA ALA A 353 11.94 -3.34 -17.70
C ALA A 353 11.32 -3.96 -16.44
N ILE A 354 10.11 -3.57 -16.07
CA ILE A 354 9.35 -4.18 -14.96
C ILE A 354 8.96 -5.63 -15.32
N ASN A 355 8.36 -5.83 -16.51
CA ASN A 355 8.04 -7.17 -17.04
C ASN A 355 7.23 -8.06 -16.06
N ALA A 356 6.24 -7.46 -15.37
CA ALA A 356 5.41 -8.13 -14.37
C ALA A 356 4.46 -9.16 -14.98
N ALA A 357 4.09 -10.20 -14.22
CA ALA A 357 3.04 -11.15 -14.59
C ALA A 357 1.64 -10.63 -14.23
N ALA A 358 1.56 -9.79 -13.20
CA ALA A 358 0.34 -9.05 -12.89
C ALA A 358 0.65 -7.62 -12.44
N THR A 359 -0.26 -6.72 -12.76
CA THR A 359 -0.19 -5.30 -12.37
C THR A 359 -1.41 -4.92 -11.56
N VAL A 360 -1.19 -4.26 -10.42
CA VAL A 360 -2.23 -3.64 -9.60
C VAL A 360 -2.30 -2.15 -9.91
N ILE A 361 -3.50 -1.63 -10.13
CA ILE A 361 -3.77 -0.22 -10.35
C ILE A 361 -4.62 0.27 -9.17
N SER A 362 -4.08 1.20 -8.39
CA SER A 362 -4.87 1.92 -7.40
C SER A 362 -5.46 3.14 -8.10
N SER A 363 -6.76 3.11 -8.36
CA SER A 363 -7.56 4.19 -8.96
C SER A 363 -8.92 4.28 -8.27
N GLY A 364 -9.63 5.38 -8.48
CA GLY A 364 -11.00 5.53 -8.01
C GLY A 364 -11.65 6.84 -8.46
N ASP A 365 -12.94 6.94 -8.17
CA ASP A 365 -13.79 8.10 -8.52
C ASP A 365 -13.25 9.44 -7.96
N GLU A 366 -13.75 10.55 -8.55
CA GLU A 366 -13.50 11.96 -8.20
C GLU A 366 -12.17 12.55 -8.67
N GLU A 367 -11.63 12.07 -9.80
CA GLU A 367 -10.41 12.62 -10.40
C GLU A 367 -10.65 13.27 -11.79
N PRO A 368 -9.81 14.24 -12.20
CA PRO A 368 -10.02 14.98 -13.45
C PRO A 368 -9.45 14.31 -14.71
N HIS A 369 -8.73 13.19 -14.60
CA HIS A 369 -7.94 12.58 -15.68
C HIS A 369 -8.41 11.19 -16.15
N CYS A 370 -9.45 10.62 -15.52
CA CYS A 370 -10.07 9.34 -15.87
C CYS A 370 -9.09 8.17 -15.92
N HIS A 371 -8.32 7.93 -14.85
CA HIS A 371 -7.52 6.74 -14.69
C HIS A 371 -8.38 5.52 -14.32
N PRO A 372 -7.94 4.29 -14.66
CA PRO A 372 -6.82 3.99 -15.55
C PRO A 372 -7.10 4.38 -17.00
N ARG A 373 -6.08 4.89 -17.68
CA ARG A 373 -6.20 5.31 -19.09
C ARG A 373 -6.21 4.10 -20.03
N PRO A 374 -6.94 4.17 -21.14
CA PRO A 374 -7.08 3.04 -22.07
C PRO A 374 -5.75 2.62 -22.73
N ASP A 375 -4.88 3.58 -23.04
CA ASP A 375 -3.54 3.33 -23.58
C ASP A 375 -2.62 2.69 -22.53
N THR A 376 -2.72 3.09 -21.26
CA THR A 376 -2.01 2.43 -20.15
C THR A 376 -2.44 0.99 -19.98
N LEU A 377 -3.75 0.70 -19.97
CA LEU A 377 -4.27 -0.67 -19.91
C LEU A 377 -3.76 -1.52 -21.09
N GLY A 378 -3.81 -0.96 -22.30
CA GLY A 378 -3.30 -1.63 -23.51
C GLY A 378 -1.80 -1.89 -23.46
N ALA A 379 -1.01 -0.93 -22.96
CA ALA A 379 0.43 -1.07 -22.82
C ALA A 379 0.79 -2.13 -21.77
N ILE A 380 0.11 -2.13 -20.61
CA ILE A 380 0.28 -3.17 -19.57
C ILE A 380 -0.02 -4.54 -20.17
N GLY A 381 -1.15 -4.70 -20.86
CA GLY A 381 -1.50 -5.95 -21.52
C GLY A 381 -0.47 -6.40 -22.58
N ARG A 382 0.12 -5.46 -23.32
CA ARG A 382 1.10 -5.75 -24.37
C ARG A 382 2.49 -6.11 -23.85
N HIS A 383 2.92 -5.48 -22.76
CA HIS A 383 4.33 -5.51 -22.31
C HIS A 383 4.56 -6.29 -21.01
N SER A 384 3.49 -6.73 -20.36
CA SER A 384 3.56 -7.66 -19.23
C SER A 384 3.91 -9.07 -19.70
N ARG A 385 4.35 -9.89 -18.75
CA ARG A 385 4.81 -11.26 -18.98
C ARG A 385 3.63 -12.24 -19.02
N GLY A 386 3.70 -13.19 -19.95
CA GLY A 386 2.73 -14.28 -20.09
C GLY A 386 1.71 -14.03 -21.19
N GLU A 387 0.98 -15.08 -21.55
CA GLU A 387 -0.07 -15.01 -22.59
C GLU A 387 -1.32 -14.26 -22.10
N ARG A 388 -1.60 -14.33 -20.79
CA ARG A 388 -2.75 -13.70 -20.13
C ARG A 388 -2.27 -12.86 -18.94
N PRO A 389 -1.61 -11.72 -19.18
CA PRO A 389 -1.19 -10.85 -18.09
C PRO A 389 -2.41 -10.32 -17.34
N CYS A 390 -2.34 -10.35 -16.01
CA CYS A 390 -3.47 -9.93 -15.17
C CYS A 390 -3.37 -8.45 -14.81
N ILE A 391 -4.48 -7.74 -14.94
CA ILE A 391 -4.62 -6.36 -14.47
C ILE A 391 -5.70 -6.34 -13.38
N PHE A 392 -5.32 -5.94 -12.18
CA PHE A 392 -6.24 -5.74 -11.06
C PHE A 392 -6.36 -4.23 -10.82
N SER A 393 -7.57 -3.69 -10.71
CA SER A 393 -7.79 -2.27 -10.40
C SER A 393 -8.74 -2.14 -9.22
N THR A 394 -8.41 -1.29 -8.25
CA THR A 394 -9.28 -1.06 -7.08
C THR A 394 -10.66 -0.57 -7.50
N GLU A 395 -10.73 0.22 -8.57
CA GLU A 395 -11.96 0.74 -9.14
C GLU A 395 -12.72 -0.29 -9.98
N LEU A 396 -12.07 -0.98 -10.93
CA LEU A 396 -12.73 -2.02 -11.74
C LEU A 396 -13.30 -3.15 -10.89
N MET A 397 -12.68 -3.40 -9.73
CA MET A 397 -13.07 -4.44 -8.79
C MET A 397 -13.99 -3.91 -7.68
N ARG A 398 -14.37 -2.63 -7.72
CA ARG A 398 -15.37 -2.03 -6.83
C ARG A 398 -16.74 -2.58 -7.17
N SER A 399 -17.07 -3.71 -6.56
CA SER A 399 -18.36 -4.37 -6.75
C SER A 399 -19.37 -3.89 -5.71
N SER A 400 -19.93 -2.70 -5.89
CA SER A 400 -21.00 -2.17 -5.03
C SER A 400 -22.31 -2.00 -5.78
N PRO A 401 -23.48 -2.14 -5.12
CA PRO A 401 -24.77 -1.82 -5.72
C PRO A 401 -24.76 -0.40 -6.28
N GLU A 402 -25.26 -0.26 -7.51
CA GLU A 402 -25.33 0.98 -8.30
C GLU A 402 -25.89 2.18 -7.51
N PHE A 403 -26.88 1.92 -6.65
CA PHE A 403 -27.45 2.92 -5.75
C PHE A 403 -27.22 2.49 -4.30
N ARG A 404 -26.14 2.97 -3.68
CA ARG A 404 -26.02 2.98 -2.21
C ARG A 404 -26.12 4.41 -1.70
N SER A 405 -27.25 4.68 -1.07
CA SER A 405 -27.44 5.83 -0.19
C SER A 405 -26.49 5.71 1.03
N LEU A 406 -25.23 6.12 0.87
CA LEU A 406 -24.50 6.73 1.98
C LEU A 406 -25.04 8.15 2.12
N SER A 407 -26.30 8.26 2.53
CA SER A 407 -26.98 9.54 2.61
C SER A 407 -26.19 10.53 3.48
N PRO A 408 -26.06 11.80 3.08
CA PRO A 408 -25.61 12.88 3.96
C PRO A 408 -26.33 12.90 5.32
N TYR A 409 -27.57 12.38 5.38
CA TYR A 409 -28.34 12.21 6.62
C TYR A 409 -27.62 11.33 7.67
N ASN A 410 -26.72 10.44 7.27
CA ASN A 410 -25.98 9.62 8.24
C ASN A 410 -24.94 10.44 9.01
N SER A 411 -24.29 11.42 8.37
CA SER A 411 -23.30 12.28 9.05
C SER A 411 -23.97 13.20 10.08
N ASP A 412 -25.08 13.85 9.71
CA ASP A 412 -25.85 14.69 10.63
C ASP A 412 -26.49 13.88 11.76
N LYS A 413 -26.96 12.67 11.47
CA LYS A 413 -27.50 11.77 12.49
C LYS A 413 -26.41 11.31 13.45
N ILE A 414 -25.22 10.93 12.97
CA ILE A 414 -24.08 10.59 13.81
C ILE A 414 -23.72 11.79 14.71
N ARG A 415 -23.62 13.00 14.14
CA ARG A 415 -23.35 14.21 14.92
C ARG A 415 -24.37 14.45 16.03
N LYS A 416 -25.67 14.38 15.71
CA LYS A 416 -26.75 14.53 16.71
C LYS A 416 -26.68 13.47 17.81
N LEU A 417 -26.39 12.22 17.45
CA LEU A 417 -26.21 11.12 18.41
C LEU A 417 -24.98 11.35 19.32
N PHE A 418 -23.89 11.91 18.77
CA PHE A 418 -22.73 12.33 19.57
C PHE A 418 -23.06 13.48 20.52
N ASP A 419 -23.79 14.49 20.06
CA ASP A 419 -24.21 15.63 20.89
C ASP A 419 -25.16 15.18 22.02
N GLU A 420 -25.99 14.15 21.77
CA GLU A 420 -26.90 13.55 22.76
C GLU A 420 -26.16 12.70 23.81
N PHE A 421 -25.07 12.02 23.43
CA PHE A 421 -24.42 10.99 24.24
C PHE A 421 -24.00 11.45 25.66
N PRO A 422 -23.39 12.63 25.87
CA PRO A 422 -22.98 13.11 27.18
C PRO A 422 -24.15 13.30 28.15
N ALA A 423 -25.32 13.71 27.68
CA ALA A 423 -26.49 14.00 28.51
C ALA A 423 -27.46 12.80 28.64
N ALA A 424 -27.27 11.75 27.84
CA ALA A 424 -28.15 10.59 27.81
C ALA A 424 -28.06 9.69 29.05
N SER A 425 -29.19 9.05 29.40
CA SER A 425 -29.25 8.00 30.43
C SER A 425 -28.39 6.78 30.03
N GLU A 426 -28.00 5.93 30.98
CA GLU A 426 -27.16 4.76 30.69
C GLU A 426 -27.77 3.83 29.63
N LYS A 427 -29.09 3.56 29.73
CA LYS A 427 -29.83 2.77 28.75
C LYS A 427 -29.79 3.43 27.36
N ARG A 428 -29.96 4.75 27.29
CA ARG A 428 -29.92 5.50 26.03
C ARG A 428 -28.52 5.57 25.45
N ARG A 429 -27.46 5.74 26.27
CA ARG A 429 -26.06 5.65 25.83
C ARG A 429 -25.74 4.31 25.18
N LYS A 430 -26.22 3.19 25.74
CA LYS A 430 -26.08 1.86 25.12
C LYS A 430 -26.79 1.77 23.76
N GLN A 431 -27.96 2.39 23.62
CA GLN A 431 -28.69 2.45 22.34
C GLN A 431 -27.98 3.34 21.33
N ILE A 432 -27.59 4.56 21.71
CA ILE A 432 -26.82 5.48 20.88
C ILE A 432 -25.54 4.81 20.38
N GLY A 433 -24.82 4.11 21.27
CA GLY A 433 -23.64 3.33 20.91
C GLY A 433 -23.93 2.32 19.80
N LYS A 434 -25.01 1.52 19.93
CA LYS A 434 -25.44 0.57 18.89
C LYS A 434 -25.83 1.25 17.57
N GLU A 435 -26.51 2.40 17.64
CA GLU A 435 -26.90 3.17 16.45
C GLU A 435 -25.67 3.71 15.71
N ILE A 436 -24.72 4.32 16.43
CA ILE A 436 -23.45 4.80 15.88
C ILE A 436 -22.63 3.64 15.32
N ASP A 437 -22.52 2.53 16.06
CA ASP A 437 -21.83 1.32 15.62
C ASP A 437 -22.40 0.81 14.29
N THR A 438 -23.72 0.77 14.15
CA THR A 438 -24.40 0.31 12.93
C THR A 438 -24.08 1.21 11.74
N LEU A 439 -24.13 2.54 11.93
CA LEU A 439 -23.87 3.53 10.88
C LEU A 439 -22.40 3.54 10.44
N LEU A 440 -21.47 3.52 11.39
CA LEU A 440 -20.03 3.53 11.09
C LEU A 440 -19.54 2.20 10.52
N SER A 441 -20.02 1.06 11.03
CA SER A 441 -19.63 -0.26 10.51
C SER A 441 -20.10 -0.50 9.08
N ALA A 442 -21.21 0.13 8.66
CA ALA A 442 -21.62 0.11 7.26
C ALA A 442 -20.62 0.88 6.38
N LYS A 443 -20.19 2.06 6.84
CA LYS A 443 -19.17 2.89 6.16
C LYS A 443 -17.83 2.16 6.08
N GLU A 444 -17.29 1.68 7.20
CA GLU A 444 -16.01 0.96 7.27
C GLU A 444 -15.98 -0.26 6.35
N ARG A 445 -17.06 -1.05 6.33
CA ARG A 445 -17.17 -2.21 5.46
C ARG A 445 -17.05 -1.86 3.99
N VAL A 446 -17.54 -0.71 3.52
CA VAL A 446 -17.45 -0.39 2.08
C VAL A 446 -16.00 -0.36 1.60
N VAL A 447 -15.13 0.36 2.31
CA VAL A 447 -13.71 0.51 1.95
C VAL A 447 -12.92 -0.78 2.18
N ALA A 448 -13.27 -1.53 3.24
CA ALA A 448 -12.59 -2.78 3.56
C ALA A 448 -13.05 -3.99 2.73
N THR A 449 -14.25 -3.93 2.16
CA THR A 449 -14.89 -5.06 1.48
C THR A 449 -14.82 -4.87 -0.03
N TYR A 450 -15.07 -3.67 -0.55
CA TYR A 450 -15.21 -3.44 -1.98
C TYR A 450 -14.01 -2.68 -2.53
N GLY A 451 -13.51 -3.11 -3.69
CA GLY A 451 -12.35 -2.51 -4.37
C GLY A 451 -10.98 -2.92 -3.82
N MET A 452 -10.87 -3.35 -2.56
CA MET A 452 -9.59 -3.82 -2.02
C MET A 452 -9.07 -5.06 -2.77
N ILE A 453 -7.80 -5.02 -3.14
CA ILE A 453 -7.05 -6.15 -3.72
C ILE A 453 -6.02 -6.61 -2.70
N THR A 454 -6.06 -7.89 -2.34
CA THR A 454 -5.09 -8.47 -1.40
C THR A 454 -4.16 -9.43 -2.12
N LEU A 455 -2.87 -9.31 -1.81
CA LEU A 455 -1.78 -10.16 -2.27
C LEU A 455 -1.23 -10.92 -1.08
N ARG A 456 -1.10 -12.25 -1.19
CA ARG A 456 -0.57 -13.10 -0.12
C ARG A 456 0.41 -14.12 -0.65
N THR A 457 1.53 -14.32 0.05
CA THR A 457 2.62 -15.15 -0.47
C THR A 457 3.54 -15.78 0.59
N ASP A 458 4.02 -16.98 0.29
CA ASP A 458 5.08 -17.72 1.01
C ASP A 458 6.48 -17.50 0.39
N GLY A 459 6.60 -16.58 -0.56
CA GLY A 459 7.83 -16.29 -1.30
C GLY A 459 8.06 -17.17 -2.53
N GLU A 460 7.12 -18.06 -2.86
CA GLU A 460 7.16 -18.91 -4.06
C GLU A 460 5.86 -18.82 -4.87
N ARG A 461 4.71 -18.85 -4.20
CA ARG A 461 3.38 -18.71 -4.78
C ARG A 461 2.74 -17.41 -4.35
N VAL A 462 1.83 -16.89 -5.16
CA VAL A 462 1.06 -15.69 -4.86
C VAL A 462 -0.42 -15.98 -5.01
N LEU A 463 -1.21 -15.57 -4.02
CA LEU A 463 -2.65 -15.42 -4.14
C LEU A 463 -2.95 -13.93 -4.33
N MET A 464 -3.60 -13.58 -5.43
CA MET A 464 -4.27 -12.30 -5.61
C MET A 464 -5.77 -12.52 -5.41
N ALA A 465 -6.41 -11.76 -4.52
CA ALA A 465 -7.83 -11.93 -4.24
C ALA A 465 -8.58 -10.61 -4.05
N GLN A 466 -9.87 -10.66 -4.34
CA GLN A 466 -10.82 -9.57 -4.15
C GLN A 466 -12.16 -10.14 -3.67
N LYS A 467 -12.96 -9.34 -2.97
CA LYS A 467 -14.27 -9.78 -2.49
C LYS A 467 -15.33 -9.65 -3.58
N LEU A 468 -16.21 -10.65 -3.65
CA LEU A 468 -17.37 -10.68 -4.53
C LEU A 468 -18.53 -9.87 -3.95
N GLU A 469 -19.40 -9.33 -4.82
CA GLU A 469 -20.64 -8.67 -4.39
C GLU A 469 -21.54 -9.59 -3.57
N ARG A 470 -21.60 -10.85 -4.02
CA ARG A 470 -22.42 -11.93 -3.47
C ARG A 470 -21.60 -13.21 -3.47
N PRO A 471 -21.69 -14.03 -2.41
CA PRO A 471 -21.02 -15.31 -2.39
C PRO A 471 -21.48 -16.21 -3.56
N ARG A 472 -20.55 -16.95 -4.16
CA ARG A 472 -20.87 -18.07 -5.08
C ARG A 472 -21.41 -19.27 -4.29
N ALA A 473 -21.85 -20.29 -5.01
CA ALA A 473 -22.25 -21.57 -4.41
C ALA A 473 -21.17 -22.10 -3.45
N GLY A 474 -21.58 -22.68 -2.32
CA GLY A 474 -20.66 -23.15 -1.28
C GLY A 474 -20.09 -22.06 -0.35
N GLY A 475 -20.59 -20.82 -0.43
CA GLY A 475 -20.20 -19.75 0.48
C GLY A 475 -18.87 -19.06 0.10
N VAL A 476 -18.41 -19.23 -1.13
CA VAL A 476 -17.18 -18.58 -1.61
C VAL A 476 -17.44 -17.08 -1.79
N GLU A 477 -16.82 -16.26 -0.95
CA GLU A 477 -16.94 -14.80 -0.91
C GLU A 477 -15.84 -14.07 -1.71
N PHE A 478 -14.78 -14.76 -2.12
CA PHE A 478 -13.63 -14.15 -2.79
C PHE A 478 -13.42 -14.70 -4.20
N ASP A 479 -13.08 -13.80 -5.13
CA ASP A 479 -12.47 -14.17 -6.39
C ASP A 479 -10.96 -14.29 -6.17
N MET A 480 -10.40 -15.45 -6.49
CA MET A 480 -9.05 -15.84 -6.10
C MET A 480 -8.26 -16.28 -7.32
N HIS A 481 -7.12 -15.64 -7.54
CA HIS A 481 -6.22 -15.88 -8.66
C HIS A 481 -4.87 -16.35 -8.10
N TRP A 482 -4.53 -17.60 -8.36
CA TRP A 482 -3.29 -18.21 -7.89
C TRP A 482 -2.21 -18.08 -8.96
N PHE A 483 -1.00 -17.75 -8.51
CA PHE A 483 0.18 -17.70 -9.34
C PHE A 483 1.24 -18.60 -8.73
N SER A 484 1.75 -19.52 -9.52
CA SER A 484 2.83 -20.42 -9.13
C SER A 484 4.00 -20.31 -10.11
N ARG A 485 5.20 -20.67 -9.63
CA ARG A 485 6.39 -20.71 -10.48
C ARG A 485 6.43 -21.98 -11.31
N GLN A 486 6.47 -21.83 -12.63
CA GLN A 486 6.85 -22.90 -13.55
C GLN A 486 8.30 -22.64 -13.98
N GLY A 487 9.25 -23.37 -13.37
CA GLY A 487 10.67 -23.02 -13.45
C GLY A 487 10.97 -21.71 -12.73
N LYS A 488 11.64 -20.75 -13.40
CA LYS A 488 11.99 -19.44 -12.82
C LYS A 488 10.97 -18.33 -13.11
N VAL A 489 9.81 -18.68 -13.68
CA VAL A 489 8.81 -17.70 -14.14
C VAL A 489 7.54 -17.86 -13.34
N LEU A 490 7.06 -16.77 -12.74
CA LEU A 490 5.73 -16.70 -12.14
C LEU A 490 4.67 -16.53 -13.24
N SER A 491 3.64 -17.37 -13.23
CA SER A 491 2.50 -17.36 -14.14
C SER A 491 1.19 -17.63 -13.40
N LEU A 492 0.07 -17.19 -13.96
CA LEU A 492 -1.27 -17.54 -13.45
C LEU A 492 -1.50 -19.05 -13.60
N ASP A 493 -2.02 -19.68 -12.54
CA ASP A 493 -2.43 -21.08 -12.53
C ASP A 493 -3.70 -21.23 -13.40
N GLN A 494 -3.70 -22.19 -14.33
CA GLN A 494 -4.78 -22.39 -15.30
C GLN A 494 -5.96 -23.20 -14.75
#